data_AF-A0A1V9A814-F1
#
_entry.id   AF-A0A1V9A814-F1
#
_cell.length_a   1.000
_cell.length_b   1.000
_cell.length_c   1.000
_cell.angle_alpha   90.00
_cell.angle_beta   90.00
_cell.angle_gamma   90.00
#
_symmetry.space_group_name_H-M   'P 1'
#
loop_
_entity.id
_entity.type
_entity.pdbx_description
1 polymer ?
#
loop_
_entity_poly.entity_id
_entity_poly.type
_entity_poly.pdbx_seq_one_letter_code
_entity_poly.pdbx_strand_id
1 'polypeptide(L)' 'MSVPQVRTLMQAHNALVAERPGLQAPAAAWRAYYLRSARVYAEVAEIDRGHHHEALYWADRERRKAEELRSGRGGTPVS' A
#
# COMPACT_ATOMS: atom_id res chain seq x y z
N MET A 1 -2.67 19.56 12.24
CA MET A 1 -3.08 19.16 10.88
C MET A 1 -3.87 17.87 11.01
N SER A 2 -5.15 17.87 10.68
CA SER A 2 -5.99 16.66 10.75
C SER A 2 -5.63 15.78 9.56
N VAL A 3 -5.15 14.56 9.79
CA VAL A 3 -4.91 13.59 8.72
C VAL A 3 -6.28 13.30 8.10
N PRO A 4 -6.49 13.48 6.77
CA PRO A 4 -7.77 13.17 6.16
C PRO A 4 -8.08 11.70 6.47
N GLN A 5 -9.20 11.46 7.15
CA GLN A 5 -9.61 10.11 7.49
C GLN A 5 -9.91 9.37 6.19
N VAL A 6 -9.07 8.40 5.86
CA VAL A 6 -9.26 7.52 4.72
C VAL A 6 -10.43 6.58 5.04
N ARG A 7 -11.54 6.73 4.32
CA ARG A 7 -12.76 5.93 4.55
C ARG A 7 -13.24 5.19 3.31
N THR A 8 -12.76 5.56 2.12
CA THR A 8 -13.08 4.89 0.85
C THR A 8 -11.84 4.35 0.17
N LEU A 9 -12.01 3.36 -0.70
CA LEU A 9 -10.90 2.81 -1.49
C LEU A 9 -10.21 3.90 -2.32
N MET A 10 -10.98 4.81 -2.92
CA MET A 10 -10.43 5.93 -3.70
C MET A 10 -9.57 6.88 -2.86
N GLN A 11 -10.01 7.20 -1.63
CA GLN A 11 -9.21 8.02 -0.71
C GLN A 11 -7.91 7.31 -0.32
N ALA A 12 -7.95 5.99 -0.16
CA ALA A 12 -6.75 5.21 0.14
C ALA A 12 -5.74 5.29 -1.00
N HIS A 13 -6.19 5.13 -2.25
CA HIS A 13 -5.33 5.30 -3.42
C HIS A 13 -4.68 6.68 -3.46
N ASN A 14 -5.47 7.75 -3.28
CA ASN A 14 -4.96 9.12 -3.33
C ASN A 14 -3.93 9.39 -2.23
N ALA A 15 -4.21 8.96 -0.99
CA ALA A 15 -3.29 9.13 0.13
C ALA A 15 -1.99 8.36 -0.07
N LEU A 16 -2.06 7.12 -0.56
CA LEU A 16 -0.88 6.27 -0.74
C LEU A 16 -0.02 6.72 -1.94
N VAL A 17 -0.64 7.14 -3.05
CA VAL A 17 0.11 7.69 -4.20
C VAL A 17 0.92 8.93 -3.80
N ALA A 18 0.36 9.80 -2.96
CA ALA A 18 1.06 10.99 -2.47
C ALA A 18 2.28 10.69 -1.59
N GLU A 19 2.30 9.54 -0.91
CA GLU A 19 3.38 9.12 -0.01
C GLU A 19 4.33 8.09 -0.66
N ARG A 20 4.12 7.75 -1.93
CA ARG A 20 4.89 6.72 -2.63
C ARG A 20 6.38 7.12 -2.67
N PRO A 21 7.30 6.23 -2.28
CA PRO A 21 8.73 6.50 -2.38
C PRO A 21 9.16 6.79 -3.81
N GLY A 22 10.20 7.62 -3.97
CA GLY A 22 10.84 7.85 -5.26
C GLY A 22 11.45 6.56 -5.82
N LEU A 23 11.64 6.52 -7.14
CA LEU A 23 12.13 5.32 -7.85
C LEU A 23 13.50 4.82 -7.34
N GLN A 24 14.35 5.73 -6.88
CA GLN A 24 15.68 5.42 -6.35
C GLN A 24 15.70 5.23 -4.82
N ALA A 25 14.53 5.24 -4.16
CA ALA A 25 14.48 5.03 -2.73
C ALA A 25 14.98 3.62 -2.36
N PRO A 26 15.65 3.46 -1.21
CA PRO A 26 16.18 2.16 -0.80
C PRO A 26 15.03 1.16 -0.60
N ALA A 27 15.34 -0.14 -0.78
CA ALA A 27 14.37 -1.23 -0.62
C ALA A 27 13.64 -1.21 0.74
N ALA A 28 14.31 -0.76 1.80
CA ALA A 28 13.70 -0.59 3.12
C ALA A 28 12.55 0.44 3.13
N ALA A 29 12.68 1.55 2.40
CA ALA A 29 11.64 2.57 2.28
C ALA A 29 10.44 2.04 1.48
N TRP A 30 10.70 1.32 0.39
CA TRP A 30 9.64 0.64 -0.37
C TRP A 30 8.91 -0.41 0.47
N ARG A 31 9.64 -1.21 1.25
CA ARG A 31 9.05 -2.20 2.15
C ARG A 31 8.16 -1.54 3.20
N ALA A 32 8.61 -0.45 3.82
CA ALA A 32 7.82 0.29 4.79
C ALA A 32 6.53 0.86 4.15
N TYR A 33 6.64 1.43 2.95
CA TYR A 33 5.49 1.91 2.18
C TYR A 33 4.47 0.80 1.88
N TYR A 34 4.92 -0.37 1.45
CA TYR A 34 4.04 -1.50 1.14
C TYR A 34 3.33 -2.05 2.38
N LEU A 35 4.03 -2.16 3.52
CA LEU A 35 3.41 -2.57 4.78
C LEU A 35 2.36 -1.55 5.25
N ARG A 36 2.65 -0.25 5.15
CA ARG A 36 1.68 0.80 5.47
C ARG A 36 0.48 0.75 4.53
N SER A 37 0.71 0.61 3.22
CA SER A 37 -0.35 0.48 2.22
C SER A 37 -1.27 -0.69 2.52
N ALA A 38 -0.70 -1.86 2.83
CA ALA A 38 -1.46 -3.04 3.19
C ALA A 38 -2.37 -2.84 4.40
N ARG A 39 -1.87 -2.12 5.42
CA ARG A 39 -2.65 -1.77 6.60
C ARG A 39 -3.82 -0.85 6.25
N VAL A 40 -3.56 0.23 5.50
CA VAL A 40 -4.60 1.20 5.11
C VAL A 40 -5.71 0.52 4.31
N TYR A 41 -5.37 -0.31 3.32
CA TYR A 41 -6.39 -1.03 2.55
C TYR A 41 -7.18 -2.02 3.40
N ALA A 42 -6.54 -2.72 4.35
CA ALA A 42 -7.24 -3.63 5.26
C ALA A 42 -8.22 -2.87 6.18
N GLU A 43 -7.83 -1.70 6.71
CA GLU A 43 -8.72 -0.86 7.51
C GLU A 43 -9.89 -0.32 6.67
N VAL A 44 -9.65 0.07 5.41
CA VAL A 44 -10.70 0.54 4.49
C VAL A 44 -11.66 -0.57 4.10
N ALA A 45 -11.20 -1.83 3.96
CA ALA A 45 -12.08 -2.95 3.66
C ALA A 45 -13.20 -3.13 4.69
N GLU A 46 -12.95 -2.77 5.95
CA GLU A 46 -13.94 -2.83 7.03
C GLU A 46 -14.94 -1.66 7.00
N ILE A 47 -14.52 -0.51 6.43
CA ILE A 47 -15.28 0.74 6.39
C ILE A 47 -16.11 0.83 5.10
N ASP A 48 -15.46 0.68 3.94
CA ASP A 48 -16.04 0.76 2.61
C ASP A 48 -16.49 -0.63 2.13
N ARG A 49 -17.59 -1.10 2.70
CA ARG A 49 -18.10 -2.45 2.43
C ARG A 49 -18.47 -2.69 0.96
N GLY A 50 -18.72 -1.62 0.19
CA GLY A 50 -18.97 -1.72 -1.26
C GLY A 50 -17.72 -2.13 -2.05
N HIS A 51 -16.53 -1.81 -1.52
CA HIS A 51 -15.23 -2.17 -2.11
C HIS A 51 -14.45 -3.16 -1.25
N HIS A 52 -15.10 -3.85 -0.32
CA HIS A 52 -14.45 -4.73 0.66
C HIS A 52 -13.45 -5.71 0.03
N HIS A 53 -13.91 -6.49 -0.96
CA HIS A 53 -13.07 -7.49 -1.62
C HIS A 53 -11.92 -6.87 -2.41
N GLU A 54 -12.14 -5.72 -3.05
CA GLU A 54 -11.11 -5.02 -3.79
C GLU A 54 -10.05 -4.42 -2.84
N ALA A 55 -10.47 -3.83 -1.72
CA ALA A 55 -9.58 -3.35 -0.69
C ALA A 55 -8.75 -4.49 -0.08
N LEU A 56 -9.34 -5.67 0.19
CA LEU A 56 -8.58 -6.84 0.64
C LEU A 56 -7.59 -7.35 -0.41
N TYR A 57 -7.96 -7.33 -1.69
CA TYR A 57 -7.04 -7.67 -2.78
C TYR A 57 -5.81 -6.76 -2.77
N TRP A 58 -6.01 -5.45 -2.66
CA TRP A 58 -4.91 -4.49 -2.58
C TRP A 58 -4.07 -4.71 -1.32
N ALA A 59 -4.71 -4.96 -0.17
CA ALA A 59 -4.02 -5.23 1.08
C ALA A 59 -3.07 -6.43 0.95
N ASP A 60 -3.54 -7.53 0.37
CA ASP A 60 -2.74 -8.74 0.17
C ASP A 60 -1.61 -8.52 -0.84
N ARG A 61 -1.91 -7.86 -1.97
CA ARG A 61 -0.91 -7.53 -2.99
C ARG A 61 0.25 -6.72 -2.40
N GLU A 62 -0.03 -5.70 -1.61
CA GLU A 62 1.03 -4.88 -1.01
C GLU A 62 1.83 -5.66 0.05
N ARG A 63 1.21 -6.57 0.82
CA ARG A 63 1.94 -7.48 1.72
C ARG A 63 2.92 -8.36 0.96
N ARG A 64 2.50 -8.97 -0.16
CA ARG A 64 3.37 -9.84 -0.97
C ARG A 64 4.63 -9.10 -1.44
N LYS A 65 4.48 -7.87 -1.94
CA LYS A 65 5.63 -7.04 -2.34
C LYS A 65 6.56 -6.70 -1.17
N ALA A 66 6.00 -6.43 0.02
CA ALA A 66 6.82 -6.20 1.20
C ALA A 66 7.65 -7.44 1.60
N GLU A 67 7.09 -8.64 1.44
CA GLU A 67 7.78 -9.91 1.67
C GLU A 67 8.81 -10.24 0.60
N GLU A 68 8.56 -9.89 -0.66
CA GLU A 68 9.53 -10.00 -1.76
C GLU A 68 10.79 -9.16 -1.48
N LEU A 69 10.60 -7.92 -1.01
CA LEU A 69 11.71 -7.04 -0.63
C LEU A 69 12.44 -7.48 0.64
N ARG A 70 11.75 -8.16 1.57
CA ARG A 70 12.40 -8.81 2.73
C ARG A 70 13.29 -9.96 2.30
N SER A 71 12.88 -10.72 1.29
CA SER A 71 13.55 -11.94 0.84
C SER A 71 14.75 -11.69 -0.10
N GLY A 72 15.13 -10.42 -0.34
CA GLY A 72 16.26 -10.07 -1.20
C GLY A 72 16.04 -10.32 -2.71
N ARG A 73 14.85 -10.81 -3.12
CA ARG A 73 14.42 -10.84 -4.53
C ARG A 73 13.91 -9.46 -4.93
N GLY A 74 14.79 -8.46 -4.89
CA GLY A 74 14.54 -7.14 -5.44
C GLY A 74 14.60 -7.20 -6.96
N GLY A 75 13.52 -7.65 -7.60
CA GLY A 75 13.34 -7.48 -9.04
C GLY A 75 13.21 -6.00 -9.35
N THR A 76 14.15 -5.46 -10.13
CA THR A 76 14.03 -4.18 -10.82
C THR A 76 12.65 -4.05 -11.49
N PRO A 77 11.91 -2.94 -11.31
CA PRO A 77 10.74 -2.68 -12.12
C PRO A 77 11.21 -2.44 -13.56
N VAL A 78 10.75 -3.26 -14.50
CA VAL A 78 10.88 -2.95 -15.93
C VAL A 78 10.05 -1.70 -16.22
N SER A 79 10.66 -0.78 -16.96
CA SER A 79 10.10 0.52 -17.39
C SER A 79 8.81 0.39 -18.18
#